data_AF-A0A2D7SL55-F1
#
_entry.id   AF-A0A2D7SL55-F1
#
_cell.length_a   1.000
_cell.length_b   1.000
_cell.length_c   1.000
_cell.angle_alpha   90.00
_cell.angle_beta   90.00
_cell.angle_gamma   90.00
#
_symmetry.space_group_name_H-M   'P 1'
#
loop_
_entity.id
_entity.type
_entity.pdbx_description
1 polymer ?
#
loop_
_entity_poly.entity_id
_entity_poly.type
_entity_poly.pdbx_seq_one_letter_code
_entity_poly.pdbx_strand_id
1 'polypeptide(L)'
;MENKNVSVISDQVNDTNSQLAGSTMTKAGRLAMELSHEKKRLKQELEELQTEYDEIKPTTPTGTTDWYVKWMSMLLAVAGIFLISASLTFYGQMAYIVSCLGWIYVGMQWGDRAIMIGSAVSCTAIAMNLVNTFT
;
A
#
# COMPACT_ATOMS: atom_id res chain seq x y z
N MET A 1 -30.91 -22.44 -9.71
CA MET A 1 -32.21 -22.12 -9.08
C MET A 1 -32.28 -20.66 -8.60
N GLU A 2 -31.20 -19.88 -8.74
CA GLU A 2 -31.03 -18.51 -8.20
C GLU A 2 -31.73 -17.37 -8.98
N ASN A 3 -32.00 -17.59 -10.26
CA ASN A 3 -32.62 -16.57 -11.12
C ASN A 3 -34.12 -16.35 -10.84
N LYS A 4 -34.80 -17.34 -10.24
CA LYS A 4 -36.24 -17.27 -9.97
C LYS A 4 -36.54 -16.47 -8.71
N ASN A 5 -35.63 -16.47 -7.75
CA ASN A 5 -35.70 -15.72 -6.50
C ASN A 5 -35.39 -14.24 -6.72
N VAL A 6 -34.45 -13.90 -7.63
CA VAL A 6 -34.17 -12.51 -8.01
C VAL A 6 -35.38 -11.85 -8.70
N SER A 7 -36.06 -12.57 -9.62
CA SER A 7 -37.24 -12.04 -10.30
C SER A 7 -38.43 -11.85 -9.35
N VAL A 8 -38.64 -12.76 -8.40
CA VAL A 8 -39.71 -12.65 -7.40
C VAL A 8 -39.48 -11.49 -6.44
N ILE A 9 -38.22 -11.20 -6.08
CA ILE A 9 -37.86 -10.05 -5.24
C ILE A 9 -38.06 -8.74 -6.01
N SER A 10 -37.67 -8.66 -7.30
CA SER A 10 -37.88 -7.46 -8.10
C SER A 10 -39.37 -7.16 -8.33
N ASP A 11 -40.18 -8.20 -8.51
CA ASP A 11 -41.63 -8.03 -8.72
C ASP A 11 -42.34 -7.59 -7.44
N GLN A 12 -41.98 -8.15 -6.27
CA GLN A 12 -42.54 -7.69 -4.98
C GLN A 12 -42.11 -6.26 -4.59
N VAL A 13 -40.88 -5.87 -4.92
CA VAL A 13 -40.40 -4.49 -4.69
C VAL A 13 -41.13 -3.49 -5.60
N ASN A 14 -41.52 -3.90 -6.80
CA ASN A 14 -42.26 -3.07 -7.74
C ASN A 14 -43.73 -2.88 -7.35
N ASP A 15 -44.39 -3.93 -6.86
CA ASP A 15 -45.79 -3.87 -6.40
C ASP A 15 -45.95 -3.06 -5.10
N THR A 16 -44.97 -3.11 -4.19
CA THR A 16 -45.00 -2.28 -2.97
C THR A 16 -44.83 -0.78 -3.30
N ASN A 17 -44.09 -0.46 -4.37
CA ASN A 17 -43.85 0.92 -4.82
C ASN A 17 -45.07 1.51 -5.54
N SER A 18 -45.80 0.69 -6.30
CA SER A 18 -47.01 1.14 -7.02
C SER A 18 -48.19 1.39 -6.08
N GLN A 19 -48.31 0.63 -4.99
CA GLN A 19 -49.38 0.80 -4.01
C GLN A 19 -49.21 2.05 -3.11
N LEU A 20 -47.98 2.55 -2.96
CA LEU A 20 -47.68 3.76 -2.17
C LEU A 20 -47.78 5.07 -2.99
N ALA A 21 -47.82 4.96 -4.33
CA ALA A 21 -47.97 6.10 -5.24
C ALA A 21 -49.37 6.76 -5.18
N GLY A 22 -50.37 6.04 -4.65
CA GLY A 22 -51.75 6.53 -4.51
C GLY A 22 -52.07 7.21 -3.18
N SER A 23 -51.19 7.12 -2.17
CA SER A 23 -51.38 7.84 -0.90
C SER A 23 -50.67 9.18 -0.98
N THR A 24 -51.41 10.28 -0.84
CA THR A 24 -50.94 11.68 -0.78
C THR A 24 -49.60 11.80 -0.04
N MET A 25 -48.49 11.75 -0.78
CA MET A 25 -47.14 11.81 -0.26
C MET A 25 -46.91 13.20 0.36
N THR A 26 -46.80 13.27 1.68
CA THR A 26 -46.43 14.50 2.40
C THR A 26 -45.00 14.89 2.00
N LYS A 27 -44.68 16.19 1.94
CA LYS A 27 -43.35 16.71 1.52
C LYS A 27 -42.15 16.00 2.19
N ALA A 28 -42.33 15.48 3.40
CA ALA A 28 -41.33 14.68 4.12
C ALA A 28 -41.03 13.31 3.48
N GLY A 29 -41.99 12.64 2.85
CA GLY A 29 -41.80 11.37 2.17
C GLY A 29 -41.00 11.50 0.86
N ARG A 30 -41.23 12.59 0.12
CA ARG A 30 -40.40 12.96 -1.03
C ARG A 30 -38.96 13.27 -0.63
N LEU A 31 -38.77 14.03 0.46
CA LEU A 31 -37.44 14.33 1.00
C LEU A 31 -36.71 13.07 1.48
N ALA A 32 -37.42 12.12 2.12
CA ALA A 32 -36.83 10.85 2.55
C ALA A 32 -36.43 9.95 1.37
N MET A 33 -37.19 9.98 0.27
CA MET A 33 -36.88 9.26 -0.96
C MET A 33 -35.69 9.89 -1.69
N GLU A 34 -35.61 11.22 -1.76
CA GLU A 34 -34.46 11.94 -2.31
C GLU A 34 -33.19 11.67 -1.48
N LEU A 35 -33.27 11.73 -0.15
CA LEU A 35 -32.15 11.44 0.74
C LEU A 35 -31.66 9.99 0.67
N SER A 36 -32.57 9.03 0.48
CA SER A 36 -32.18 7.62 0.33
C SER A 36 -31.57 7.33 -1.04
N HIS A 37 -31.98 8.07 -2.08
CA HIS A 37 -31.37 8.02 -3.40
C HIS A 37 -29.96 8.64 -3.39
N GLU A 38 -29.77 9.81 -2.75
CA GLU A 38 -28.44 10.41 -2.56
C GLU A 38 -27.52 9.53 -1.70
N LYS A 39 -28.03 8.96 -0.60
CA LYS A 39 -27.26 8.02 0.23
C LYS A 39 -26.84 6.77 -0.55
N LYS A 40 -27.69 6.25 -1.43
CA LYS A 40 -27.37 5.10 -2.28
C LYS A 40 -26.33 5.46 -3.34
N ARG A 41 -26.43 6.64 -3.95
CA ARG A 41 -25.44 7.15 -4.90
C ARG A 41 -24.08 7.39 -4.24
N LEU A 42 -24.06 8.05 -3.08
CA LEU A 42 -22.84 8.30 -2.31
C LEU A 42 -22.19 6.99 -1.84
N LYS A 43 -22.97 5.98 -1.45
CA LYS A 43 -22.43 4.65 -1.14
C LYS A 43 -21.81 3.99 -2.35
N GLN A 44 -22.42 4.13 -3.52
CA GLN A 44 -21.89 3.58 -4.76
C GLN A 44 -20.62 4.30 -5.21
N GLU A 45 -20.56 5.63 -5.09
CA GLU A 45 -19.33 6.41 -5.30
C GLU A 45 -18.24 6.02 -4.30
N LEU A 46 -18.60 5.75 -3.04
CA LEU A 46 -17.65 5.32 -2.02
C LEU A 46 -17.16 3.88 -2.25
N GLU A 47 -18.02 2.99 -2.75
CA GLU A 47 -17.67 1.62 -3.12
C GLU A 47 -16.82 1.57 -4.40
N GLU A 48 -17.07 2.46 -5.35
CA GLU A 48 -16.24 2.68 -6.55
C GLU A 48 -14.87 3.25 -6.16
N LEU A 49 -14.81 4.27 -5.29
CA LEU A 49 -13.54 4.75 -4.73
C LEU A 49 -12.81 3.69 -3.91
N GLN A 50 -13.54 2.82 -3.21
CA GLN A 50 -12.92 1.74 -2.44
C GLN A 50 -12.39 0.62 -3.35
N THR A 51 -13.04 0.38 -4.48
CA THR A 51 -12.55 -0.53 -5.53
C THR A 51 -11.34 0.05 -6.24
N GLU A 52 -11.36 1.35 -6.58
CA GLU A 52 -10.21 2.07 -7.13
C GLU A 52 -9.08 2.15 -6.11
N TYR A 53 -9.37 2.31 -4.81
CA TYR A 53 -8.37 2.27 -3.75
C TYR A 53 -7.78 0.88 -3.54
N ASP A 54 -8.57 -0.20 -3.67
CA ASP A 54 -8.06 -1.57 -3.60
C ASP A 54 -7.26 -1.98 -4.86
N GLU A 55 -7.51 -1.32 -6.00
CA GLU A 55 -6.74 -1.47 -7.25
C GLU A 55 -5.48 -0.58 -7.27
N ILE A 56 -5.52 0.60 -6.64
CA ILE A 56 -4.40 1.54 -6.46
C ILE A 56 -3.57 1.21 -5.22
N LYS A 57 -4.05 0.36 -4.31
CA LYS A 57 -3.22 -0.13 -3.22
C LYS A 57 -2.01 -0.79 -3.88
N PRO A 58 -0.79 -0.25 -3.71
CA PRO A 58 0.40 -0.95 -4.10
C PRO A 58 0.47 -2.11 -3.13
N THR A 59 -0.21 -3.20 -3.50
CA THR A 59 0.13 -4.52 -3.04
C THR A 59 1.51 -4.74 -3.61
N THR A 60 2.54 -4.22 -2.91
CA THR A 60 3.83 -4.91 -2.95
C THR A 60 3.46 -6.32 -2.55
N PRO A 61 3.48 -7.29 -3.48
CA PRO A 61 3.00 -8.62 -3.18
C PRO A 61 3.86 -9.11 -2.03
N THR A 62 3.25 -9.48 -0.91
CA THR A 62 3.96 -10.24 0.10
C THR A 62 4.35 -11.55 -0.58
N GLY A 63 5.63 -11.67 -0.96
CA GLY A 63 6.17 -12.81 -1.72
C GLY A 63 7.23 -12.48 -2.78
N THR A 64 7.42 -11.21 -3.16
CA THR A 64 8.46 -10.83 -4.15
C THR A 64 9.84 -10.65 -3.49
N THR A 65 10.91 -10.87 -4.25
CA THR A 65 12.31 -10.75 -3.83
C THR A 65 12.61 -9.44 -3.08
N ASP A 66 11.93 -8.36 -3.43
CA ASP A 66 12.15 -7.03 -2.89
C ASP A 66 11.84 -6.93 -1.38
N TRP A 67 10.88 -7.73 -0.89
CA TRP A 67 10.56 -7.79 0.54
C TRP A 67 11.70 -8.43 1.35
N TYR A 68 12.25 -9.55 0.86
CA TYR A 68 13.37 -10.23 1.50
C TYR A 68 14.63 -9.39 1.46
N VAL A 69 14.93 -8.77 0.31
CA VAL A 69 16.11 -7.91 0.17
C VAL A 69 16.05 -6.73 1.15
N LYS A 70 14.88 -6.13 1.39
CA LYS A 70 14.74 -5.06 2.38
C LYS A 70 15.15 -5.50 3.79
N TRP A 71 14.61 -6.63 4.26
CA TRP A 71 14.90 -7.13 5.60
C TRP A 71 16.34 -7.64 5.74
N MET A 72 16.86 -8.32 4.73
CA MET A 72 18.26 -8.76 4.69
C MET A 72 19.21 -7.55 4.72
N SER A 73 18.93 -6.51 3.93
CA SER A 73 19.72 -5.28 3.91
C SER A 73 19.69 -4.58 5.27
N MET A 74 18.51 -4.49 5.90
CA MET A 74 18.36 -3.90 7.23
C MET A 74 19.18 -4.65 8.29
N LEU A 75 19.07 -5.99 8.34
CA LEU A 75 19.82 -6.80 9.30
C LEU A 75 21.33 -6.69 9.08
N LEU A 76 21.77 -6.67 7.82
CA LEU A 76 23.18 -6.55 7.48
C LEU A 76 23.73 -5.15 7.81
N ALA A 77 22.93 -4.10 7.66
CA ALA A 77 23.29 -2.73 8.06
C ALA A 77 23.53 -2.64 9.57
N VAL A 78 22.57 -3.17 10.35
CA VAL A 78 22.63 -3.18 11.81
C VAL A 78 23.84 -3.99 12.24
N ALA A 79 24.02 -5.20 11.72
CA ALA A 79 25.20 -6.01 11.99
C ALA A 79 26.49 -5.24 11.68
N GLY A 80 26.60 -4.59 10.52
CA GLY A 80 27.76 -3.77 10.15
C GLY A 80 28.08 -2.66 11.16
N ILE A 81 27.08 -1.89 11.59
CA ILE A 81 27.25 -0.82 12.60
C ILE A 81 27.70 -1.39 13.95
N PHE A 82 27.12 -2.52 14.36
CA PHE A 82 27.49 -3.19 15.60
C PHE A 82 28.93 -3.74 15.55
N LEU A 83 29.35 -4.30 14.42
CA LEU A 83 30.73 -4.77 14.23
C LEU A 83 31.75 -3.63 14.24
N ILE A 84 31.43 -2.49 13.62
CA ILE A 84 32.26 -1.27 13.69
C ILE A 84 32.36 -0.79 15.15
N SER A 85 31.23 -0.78 15.88
CA SER A 85 31.18 -0.39 17.30
C SER A 85 31.99 -1.34 18.19
N ALA A 86 32.10 -2.61 17.81
CA ALA A 86 32.88 -3.63 18.50
C ALA A 86 34.39 -3.62 18.12
N SER A 87 34.88 -2.57 17.46
CA SER A 87 36.27 -2.42 16.97
C SER A 87 36.71 -3.38 15.85
N LEU A 88 35.78 -4.19 15.30
CA LEU A 88 36.00 -4.99 14.10
C LEU A 88 35.67 -4.17 12.84
N THR A 89 36.38 -3.05 12.67
CA THR A 89 36.08 -2.01 11.68
C THR A 89 36.08 -2.56 10.25
N PHE A 90 37.08 -3.38 9.87
CA PHE A 90 37.18 -3.93 8.51
C PHE A 90 35.94 -4.78 8.12
N TYR A 91 35.58 -5.76 8.95
CA TYR A 91 34.43 -6.62 8.69
C TYR A 91 33.11 -5.85 8.76
N GLY A 92 32.99 -4.89 9.69
CA GLY A 92 31.81 -4.06 9.81
C GLY A 92 31.60 -3.12 8.62
N GLN A 93 32.67 -2.54 8.09
CA GLN A 93 32.63 -1.72 6.87
C GLN A 93 32.24 -2.54 5.63
N MET A 94 32.77 -3.76 5.48
CA MET A 94 32.37 -4.68 4.40
C MET A 94 30.89 -5.06 4.49
N ALA A 95 30.42 -5.45 5.68
CA ALA A 95 29.00 -5.77 5.88
C ALA A 95 28.09 -4.58 5.58
N TYR A 96 28.51 -3.36 5.96
CA TYR A 96 27.74 -2.15 5.70
C TYR A 96 27.68 -1.79 4.20
N ILE A 97 28.78 -1.95 3.46
CA ILE A 97 28.79 -1.72 2.00
C ILE A 97 27.82 -2.69 1.28
N VAL A 98 27.83 -3.97 1.65
CA VAL A 98 26.89 -4.95 1.09
C VAL A 98 25.44 -4.59 1.42
N SER A 99 25.18 -4.11 2.63
CA SER A 99 23.87 -3.57 3.02
C SER A 99 23.44 -2.40 2.14
N CYS A 100 24.33 -1.42 1.89
CA CYS A 100 24.02 -0.27 1.03
C CYS A 100 23.66 -0.69 -0.40
N LEU A 101 24.32 -1.70 -0.97
CA LEU A 101 23.96 -2.24 -2.29
C LEU A 101 22.53 -2.81 -2.30
N GLY A 102 22.14 -3.51 -1.25
CA GLY A 102 20.78 -4.02 -1.08
C GLY A 102 19.74 -2.91 -0.94
N TRP A 103 20.06 -1.82 -0.24
CA TRP A 103 19.19 -0.63 -0.16
C TRP A 103 19.08 0.15 -1.48
N ILE A 104 20.15 0.20 -2.29
CA ILE A 104 20.10 0.76 -3.64
C ILE A 104 19.17 -0.08 -4.52
N TYR A 105 19.24 -1.41 -4.43
CA TYR A 105 18.32 -2.30 -5.15
C TYR A 105 16.86 -2.07 -4.74
N VAL A 106 16.58 -1.97 -3.43
CA VAL A 106 15.23 -1.63 -2.94
C VAL A 106 14.78 -0.26 -3.46
N GLY A 107 15.68 0.73 -3.48
CA GLY A 107 15.40 2.05 -4.06
C GLY A 107 15.04 2.01 -5.54
N MET A 108 15.71 1.16 -6.33
CA MET A 108 15.37 0.93 -7.74
C MET A 108 13.96 0.33 -7.88
N GLN A 109 13.62 -0.66 -7.04
CA GLN A 109 12.32 -1.33 -7.09
C GLN A 109 11.17 -0.42 -6.64
N TRP A 110 11.43 0.51 -5.74
CA TRP A 110 10.43 1.48 -5.26
C TRP A 110 10.38 2.74 -6.13
N GLY A 111 11.29 2.89 -7.10
CA GLY A 111 11.43 4.11 -7.90
C GLY A 111 11.83 5.35 -7.09
N ASP A 112 12.33 5.16 -5.86
CA ASP A 112 12.66 6.24 -4.93
C ASP A 112 14.13 6.67 -5.10
N ARG A 113 14.30 7.84 -5.71
CA ARG A 113 15.63 8.44 -5.95
C ARG A 113 16.32 8.87 -4.67
N ALA A 114 15.58 9.25 -3.63
CA ALA A 114 16.16 9.70 -2.36
C ALA A 114 16.84 8.53 -1.63
N ILE A 115 16.20 7.36 -1.59
CA ILE A 115 16.78 6.14 -1.00
C ILE A 115 18.03 5.70 -1.80
N MET A 116 17.96 5.75 -3.13
CA MET A 116 19.10 5.39 -3.99
C MET A 116 20.31 6.30 -3.76
N ILE A 117 20.11 7.62 -3.77
CA ILE A 117 21.21 8.59 -3.60
C ILE A 117 21.74 8.54 -2.15
N GLY A 118 20.85 8.48 -1.16
CA GLY A 118 21.25 8.40 0.25
C GLY A 118 22.13 7.19 0.52
N SER A 119 21.73 6.02 0.02
CA SER A 119 22.48 4.78 0.20
C SER A 119 23.83 4.80 -0.55
N ALA A 120 23.89 5.41 -1.74
CA ALA A 120 25.13 5.53 -2.52
C ALA A 120 26.15 6.47 -1.86
N VAL A 121 25.69 7.60 -1.30
CA VAL A 121 26.55 8.54 -0.58
C VAL A 121 27.12 7.90 0.69
N SER A 122 26.28 7.24 1.49
CA SER A 122 26.72 6.53 2.69
C SER A 122 27.72 5.41 2.36
N CYS A 123 27.47 4.64 1.30
CA CYS A 123 28.38 3.60 0.83
C CYS A 123 29.74 4.17 0.44
N THR A 124 29.76 5.30 -0.28
CA THR A 124 30.99 5.95 -0.72
C THR A 124 31.79 6.47 0.47
N ALA A 125 31.15 7.06 1.46
CA ALA A 125 31.82 7.54 2.68
C ALA A 125 32.54 6.41 3.43
N ILE A 126 31.90 5.24 3.53
CA ILE A 126 32.46 4.08 4.22
C ILE A 126 33.55 3.42 3.40
N ALA A 127 33.39 3.34 2.07
CA ALA A 127 34.45 2.88 1.17
C ALA A 127 35.70 3.78 1.25
N MET A 128 35.52 5.09 1.35
CA MET A 128 36.64 6.02 1.52
C MET A 128 37.33 5.82 2.89
N ASN A 129 36.56 5.57 3.94
CA ASN A 129 37.11 5.26 5.27
C ASN A 129 37.89 3.93 5.28
N LEU A 130 37.42 2.94 4.52
CA LEU A 130 38.11 1.67 4.32
C LEU A 130 39.46 1.86 3.59
N VAL A 131 39.49 2.61 2.48
CA VAL A 131 40.74 2.86 1.73
C VAL A 131 41.78 3.57 2.60
N ASN A 132 41.35 4.57 3.38
CA ASN A 132 42.22 5.26 4.35
C ASN A 132 42.72 4.34 5.49
N THR A 133 42.06 3.22 5.74
CA THR A 133 42.55 2.23 6.71
C THR A 133 43.70 1.39 6.13
N PHE A 134 43.78 1.29 4.80
CA PHE A 134 44.78 0.49 4.09
C PHE A 134 45.96 1.28 3.53
N THR A 135 45.88 2.62 3.49
CA THR A 135 46.93 3.53 3.01
C THR A 135 47.52 4.31 4.18
#